data_AF-A0A5B9EKU7-F1
#
_entry.id   AF-A0A5B9EKU7-F1
#
_cell.length_a   1.000
_cell.length_b   1.000
_cell.length_c   1.000
_cell.angle_alpha   90.00
_cell.angle_beta   90.00
_cell.angle_gamma   90.00
#
_symmetry.space_group_name_H-M   'P 1'
#
loop_
_entity.id
_entity.type
_entity.pdbx_description
1 polymer ?
#
loop_
_entity_poly.entity_id
_entity_poly.type
_entity_poly.pdbx_seq_one_letter_code
_entity_poly.pdbx_strand_id
1 'polypeptide(L)'
;MRRFLPTLLWVFCLVPVAAAQQPAAAPVMQPGPTPVVTTETVTTPQMLQQWLVSRDPRLVAWAAYFAQKTQDPQTMAAIETLVQDWPVSSGQGRPYTVYFYEPSRLAMLAMLDALIQGKISIPVGAIAGLEDLFPVQAAFLARQLPREASQELLRRWFSSVNENLLTKIAAMMLADRPDPQLVGPIVAKSEEHLTIYVVSSKTSIPLSGGGACGDSMGVHDPLGWPPVYNYELSEHDDNAEGELVRVDNDVIGYKRYVATHGHGSCYAVWPLNAVTRHHLIAHFLGVSAKDMPWHPEESSTIVWQGRAMYSRQLGRVVEAEQRKLRRTVFQLRQRGLLRPDQHVMPQFSLEVKCMIKPCPLTP
;
A
#
# COMPACT_ATOMS: atom_id res chain seq x y z
N MET A 1 -25.76 -20.07 -42.91
CA MET A 1 -24.99 -21.31 -42.64
C MET A 1 -25.43 -21.88 -41.29
N ARG A 2 -26.24 -22.94 -41.31
CA ARG A 2 -26.73 -23.65 -40.12
C ARG A 2 -25.65 -24.65 -39.67
N ARG A 3 -25.21 -24.61 -38.42
CA ARG A 3 -24.33 -25.63 -37.84
C ARG A 3 -25.11 -26.48 -36.84
N PHE A 4 -25.09 -27.78 -37.11
CA PHE A 4 -25.65 -28.88 -36.32
C PHE A 4 -24.88 -29.06 -35.01
N LEU A 5 -25.61 -29.29 -33.91
CA LEU A 5 -25.10 -29.79 -32.64
C LEU A 5 -25.21 -31.33 -32.62
N PRO A 6 -24.17 -32.07 -32.19
CA PRO A 6 -24.28 -33.51 -31.99
C PRO A 6 -24.83 -33.81 -30.58
N THR A 7 -25.83 -34.68 -30.55
CA THR A 7 -26.44 -35.26 -29.37
C THR A 7 -25.48 -36.31 -28.77
N LEU A 8 -24.94 -36.06 -27.58
CA LEU A 8 -24.12 -37.00 -26.83
C LEU A 8 -25.01 -37.87 -25.95
N LEU A 9 -25.09 -39.16 -26.28
CA LEU A 9 -25.71 -40.21 -25.47
C LEU A 9 -24.88 -40.42 -24.19
N TRP A 10 -25.52 -40.20 -23.03
CA TRP A 10 -24.98 -40.56 -21.73
C TRP A 10 -25.32 -42.02 -21.42
N VAL A 11 -24.29 -42.86 -21.38
CA VAL A 11 -24.37 -44.24 -20.88
C VAL A 11 -24.18 -44.19 -19.36
N PHE A 12 -25.25 -44.49 -18.62
CA PHE A 12 -25.21 -44.69 -17.17
C PHE A 12 -24.59 -46.07 -16.88
N CYS A 13 -23.33 -46.10 -16.45
CA CYS A 13 -22.75 -47.28 -15.80
C CYS A 13 -23.22 -47.33 -14.33
N LEU A 14 -24.09 -48.31 -14.02
CA LEU A 14 -24.44 -48.70 -12.66
C LEU A 14 -23.22 -49.36 -12.00
N VAL A 15 -22.56 -48.64 -11.09
CA VAL A 15 -21.52 -49.19 -10.22
C VAL A 15 -22.19 -49.80 -8.99
N PRO A 16 -21.86 -51.04 -8.59
CA PRO A 16 -22.39 -51.64 -7.38
C PRO A 16 -21.89 -50.89 -6.15
N VAL A 17 -22.83 -50.37 -5.34
CA VAL A 17 -22.54 -49.76 -4.05
C VAL A 17 -22.18 -50.88 -3.07
N ALA A 18 -20.89 -51.09 -2.86
CA ALA A 18 -20.40 -51.89 -1.74
C ALA A 18 -20.71 -51.12 -0.44
N ALA A 19 -21.52 -51.73 0.43
CA ALA A 19 -21.81 -51.20 1.75
C ALA A 19 -20.53 -51.19 2.60
N ALA A 20 -19.78 -50.09 2.55
CA ALA A 20 -18.66 -49.86 3.45
C ALA A 20 -19.21 -49.72 4.87
N GLN A 21 -18.88 -50.67 5.74
CA GLN A 21 -19.12 -50.57 7.17
C GLN A 21 -18.39 -49.32 7.68
N GLN A 22 -19.17 -48.31 8.07
CA GLN A 22 -18.66 -47.10 8.69
C GLN A 22 -17.93 -47.51 9.98
N PRO A 23 -16.62 -47.25 10.10
CA PRO A 23 -15.90 -47.54 11.33
C PRO A 23 -16.58 -46.78 12.47
N ALA A 24 -16.83 -47.47 13.59
CA ALA A 24 -17.44 -46.90 14.78
C ALA A 24 -16.72 -45.59 15.13
N ALA A 25 -17.48 -44.50 15.18
CA ALA A 25 -16.95 -43.18 15.47
C ALA A 25 -16.18 -43.24 16.81
N ALA A 26 -14.88 -42.95 16.76
CA ALA A 26 -14.08 -42.81 17.96
C ALA A 26 -14.74 -41.78 18.88
N PRO A 27 -14.77 -42.00 20.21
CA PRO A 27 -15.37 -41.08 21.14
C PRO A 27 -14.75 -39.69 20.97
N VAL A 28 -15.59 -38.70 20.70
CA VAL A 28 -15.20 -37.28 20.64
C VAL A 28 -14.73 -36.91 22.04
N MET A 29 -13.42 -36.87 22.25
CA MET A 29 -12.81 -36.29 23.46
C MET A 29 -13.35 -34.88 23.60
N GLN A 30 -14.14 -34.63 24.65
CA GLN A 30 -14.53 -33.27 25.00
C GLN A 30 -13.24 -32.51 25.33
N PRO A 31 -12.98 -31.37 24.66
CA PRO A 31 -11.81 -30.57 24.99
C PRO A 31 -11.92 -30.14 26.46
N GLY A 32 -10.90 -30.47 27.25
CA GLY A 32 -10.79 -29.97 28.62
C GLY A 32 -10.83 -28.44 28.66
N PRO A 33 -11.05 -27.83 29.84
CA PRO A 33 -11.09 -26.38 29.97
C PRO A 33 -9.80 -25.78 29.40
N THR A 34 -9.95 -24.87 28.43
CA THR A 34 -8.80 -24.21 27.81
C THR A 34 -8.05 -23.42 28.89
N PRO A 35 -6.73 -23.59 29.05
CA PRO A 35 -5.97 -22.83 30.05
C PRO A 35 -6.15 -21.33 29.81
N VAL A 36 -6.40 -20.58 30.89
CA VAL A 36 -6.47 -19.12 30.85
C VAL A 36 -5.05 -18.59 30.78
N VAL A 37 -4.61 -18.20 29.59
CA VAL A 37 -3.30 -17.55 29.36
C VAL A 37 -3.46 -16.04 29.51
N THR A 38 -2.52 -15.42 30.21
CA THR A 38 -2.45 -13.97 30.47
C THR A 38 -1.04 -13.45 30.19
N THR A 39 -0.85 -12.13 30.16
CA THR A 39 0.47 -11.49 29.98
C THR A 39 1.47 -11.77 31.11
N GLU A 40 0.99 -12.30 32.24
CA GLU A 40 1.76 -12.70 33.43
C GLU A 40 2.08 -14.20 33.49
N THR A 41 1.57 -14.98 32.54
CA THR A 41 1.82 -16.42 32.48
C THR A 41 3.32 -16.69 32.31
N VAL A 42 3.89 -17.53 33.19
CA VAL A 42 5.27 -17.98 33.08
C VAL A 42 5.36 -19.03 31.97
N THR A 43 6.21 -18.77 30.99
CA THR A 43 6.39 -19.64 29.81
C THR A 43 7.79 -20.22 29.76
N THR A 44 7.91 -21.45 29.28
CA THR A 44 9.19 -22.06 28.89
C THR A 44 9.28 -22.17 27.37
N PRO A 45 10.48 -22.24 26.77
CA PRO A 45 10.62 -22.43 25.32
C PRO A 45 9.84 -23.65 24.79
N GLN A 46 9.84 -24.76 25.53
CA GLN A 46 9.09 -25.96 25.16
C GLN A 46 7.58 -25.71 25.11
N MET A 47 7.02 -24.94 26.05
CA MET A 47 5.61 -24.56 26.03
C MET A 47 5.27 -23.69 24.81
N LEU A 48 6.14 -22.72 24.48
CA LEU A 48 5.93 -21.85 23.33
C LEU A 48 5.92 -22.64 22.01
N GLN A 49 6.83 -23.60 21.86
CA GLN A 49 6.87 -24.51 20.70
C GLN A 49 5.57 -25.34 20.59
N GLN A 50 5.08 -25.88 21.71
CA GLN A 50 3.81 -26.62 21.73
C GLN A 50 2.61 -25.73 21.35
N TRP A 51 2.62 -24.47 21.78
CA TRP A 51 1.58 -23.51 21.44
C TRP A 51 1.60 -23.10 19.97
N LEU A 52 2.78 -22.93 19.36
CA LEU A 52 2.92 -22.59 17.94
C LEU A 52 2.34 -23.65 17.00
N VAL A 53 2.45 -24.93 17.36
CA VAL A 53 1.89 -26.04 16.55
C VAL A 53 0.45 -26.40 16.94
N SER A 54 -0.16 -25.63 17.84
CA SER A 54 -1.54 -25.84 18.27
C SER A 54 -2.53 -25.52 17.16
N ARG A 55 -3.67 -26.22 17.16
CA ARG A 55 -4.82 -25.87 16.31
C ARG A 55 -5.63 -24.69 16.82
N ASP A 56 -5.33 -24.17 18.01
CA ASP A 56 -5.96 -22.97 18.58
C ASP A 56 -5.14 -21.73 18.20
N PRO A 57 -5.62 -20.85 17.29
CA PRO A 57 -4.90 -19.65 16.87
C PRO A 57 -4.58 -18.69 18.02
N ARG A 58 -5.34 -18.74 19.12
CA ARG A 58 -5.04 -17.95 20.32
C ARG A 58 -3.72 -18.35 20.96
N LEU A 59 -3.46 -19.66 21.03
CA LEU A 59 -2.22 -20.18 21.60
C LEU A 59 -1.04 -19.82 20.70
N VAL A 60 -1.22 -19.87 19.37
CA VAL A 60 -0.21 -19.40 18.40
C VAL A 60 0.10 -17.92 18.62
N ALA A 61 -0.93 -17.08 18.78
CA ALA A 61 -0.77 -15.65 19.06
C ALA A 61 -0.03 -15.40 20.40
N TRP A 62 -0.39 -16.14 21.47
CA TRP A 62 0.31 -16.06 22.76
C TRP A 62 1.77 -16.49 22.64
N ALA A 63 2.04 -17.54 21.88
CA ALA A 63 3.40 -18.00 21.64
C ALA A 63 4.25 -16.91 20.97
N ALA A 64 3.71 -16.27 19.93
CA ALA A 64 4.36 -15.15 19.25
C ALA A 64 4.61 -13.95 20.18
N TYR A 65 3.59 -13.57 20.98
CA TYR A 65 3.71 -12.50 21.97
C TYR A 65 4.84 -12.76 22.99
N PHE A 66 4.87 -13.97 23.57
CA PHE A 66 5.91 -14.32 24.54
C PHE A 66 7.27 -14.53 23.91
N ALA A 67 7.36 -15.05 22.68
CA ALA A 67 8.62 -15.16 21.94
C ALA A 67 9.25 -13.79 21.74
N GLN A 68 8.47 -12.80 21.33
CA GLN A 68 8.92 -11.41 21.18
C GLN A 68 9.31 -10.80 22.53
N LYS A 69 8.51 -11.00 23.58
CA LYS A 69 8.80 -10.47 24.93
C LYS A 69 10.07 -11.05 25.55
N THR A 70 10.31 -12.35 25.35
CA THR A 70 11.44 -13.08 25.94
C THR A 70 12.66 -13.18 25.03
N GLN A 71 12.52 -12.76 23.77
CA GLN A 71 13.55 -12.89 22.72
C GLN A 71 14.05 -14.33 22.55
N ASP A 72 13.14 -15.32 22.67
CA ASP A 72 13.50 -16.74 22.56
C ASP A 72 13.84 -17.13 21.10
N PRO A 73 15.11 -17.41 20.78
CA PRO A 73 15.55 -17.58 19.39
C PRO A 73 14.95 -18.82 18.72
N GLN A 74 14.69 -19.90 19.47
CA GLN A 74 14.11 -21.12 18.93
C GLN A 74 12.67 -20.91 18.49
N THR A 75 11.88 -20.20 19.30
CA THR A 75 10.49 -19.85 18.98
C THR A 75 10.42 -18.85 17.85
N MET A 76 11.33 -17.86 17.79
CA MET A 76 11.40 -16.93 16.67
C MET A 76 11.71 -17.62 15.33
N ALA A 77 12.64 -18.59 15.31
CA ALA A 77 12.93 -19.38 14.10
C ALA A 77 11.73 -20.27 13.67
N ALA A 78 10.99 -20.81 14.64
CA ALA A 78 9.76 -21.55 14.35
C ALA A 78 8.66 -20.64 13.79
N ILE A 79 8.50 -19.42 14.31
CA ILE A 79 7.57 -18.40 13.79
C ILE A 79 7.92 -18.05 12.34
N GLU A 80 9.20 -17.82 12.05
CA GLU A 80 9.67 -17.57 10.68
C GLU A 80 9.21 -18.70 9.74
N THR A 81 9.44 -19.96 10.10
CA THR A 81 9.03 -21.12 9.28
C THR A 81 7.52 -21.16 9.07
N LEU A 82 6.74 -20.94 10.13
CA LEU A 82 5.26 -20.93 10.04
C LEU A 82 4.71 -19.81 9.17
N VAL A 83 5.35 -18.63 9.17
CA VAL A 83 4.96 -17.52 8.30
C VAL A 83 5.24 -17.84 6.83
N GLN A 84 6.34 -18.54 6.53
CA GLN A 84 6.66 -18.98 5.17
C GLN A 84 5.68 -20.03 4.65
N ASP A 85 5.28 -20.97 5.51
CA ASP A 85 4.38 -22.07 5.16
C ASP A 85 2.90 -21.71 5.26
N TRP A 86 2.58 -20.47 5.68
CA TRP A 86 1.21 -20.07 5.91
C TRP A 86 0.39 -20.17 4.62
N PRO A 87 -0.73 -20.92 4.62
CA PRO A 87 -1.55 -21.04 3.44
C PRO A 87 -2.16 -19.66 3.13
N VAL A 88 -1.73 -19.06 2.03
CA VAL A 88 -2.38 -17.90 1.42
C VAL A 88 -3.75 -18.38 0.92
N SER A 89 -4.67 -18.53 1.86
CA SER A 89 -6.06 -18.85 1.58
C SER A 89 -6.58 -17.64 0.83
N SER A 90 -6.73 -17.77 -0.48
CA SER A 90 -7.24 -16.70 -1.34
C SER A 90 -8.63 -16.32 -0.81
N GLY A 91 -8.69 -15.28 0.02
CA GLY A 91 -9.91 -14.66 0.51
C GLY A 91 -10.66 -13.93 -0.61
N GLN A 92 -10.66 -14.49 -1.82
CA GLN A 92 -11.43 -13.97 -2.92
C GLN A 92 -12.92 -14.20 -2.60
N GLY A 93 -13.59 -13.14 -2.15
CA GLY A 93 -15.05 -13.04 -2.21
C GLY A 93 -15.81 -12.89 -0.89
N ARG A 94 -15.20 -12.71 0.28
CA ARG A 94 -15.98 -12.33 1.49
C ARG A 94 -15.98 -10.80 1.69
N PRO A 95 -16.93 -10.25 2.46
CA PRO A 95 -16.97 -8.82 2.76
C PRO A 95 -15.80 -8.39 3.64
N TYR A 96 -15.22 -7.21 3.37
CA TYR A 96 -14.05 -6.63 4.07
C TYR A 96 -14.19 -6.58 5.60
N THR A 97 -15.41 -6.40 6.13
CA THR A 97 -15.67 -6.27 7.58
C THR A 97 -15.58 -7.57 8.36
N VAL A 98 -15.74 -8.73 7.71
CA VAL A 98 -15.67 -10.04 8.39
C VAL A 98 -14.22 -10.53 8.52
N TYR A 99 -13.31 -10.00 7.71
CA TYR A 99 -11.93 -10.48 7.65
C TYR A 99 -11.04 -10.06 8.82
N PHE A 100 -11.29 -8.91 9.45
CA PHE A 100 -10.38 -8.37 10.47
C PHE A 100 -10.26 -9.24 11.71
N TYR A 101 -11.30 -10.02 12.03
CA TYR A 101 -11.38 -10.79 13.27
C TYR A 101 -11.32 -12.31 13.05
N GLU A 102 -10.89 -12.76 11.87
CA GLU A 102 -10.65 -14.19 11.69
C GLU A 102 -9.51 -14.63 12.61
N PRO A 103 -9.71 -15.63 13.50
CA PRO A 103 -8.69 -16.08 14.44
C PRO A 103 -7.33 -16.39 13.79
N SER A 104 -7.34 -17.02 12.63
CA SER A 104 -6.15 -17.33 11.84
C SER A 104 -5.36 -16.06 11.46
N ARG A 105 -6.07 -15.01 11.04
CA ARG A 105 -5.50 -13.70 10.69
C ARG A 105 -4.90 -12.99 11.91
N LEU A 106 -5.58 -13.02 13.06
CA LEU A 106 -5.07 -12.41 14.30
C LEU A 106 -3.80 -13.12 14.79
N ALA A 107 -3.75 -14.45 14.69
CA ALA A 107 -2.53 -15.21 14.99
C ALA A 107 -1.38 -14.86 14.05
N MET A 108 -1.66 -14.71 12.75
CA MET A 108 -0.68 -14.25 11.77
C MET A 108 -0.19 -12.83 12.09
N LEU A 109 -1.07 -11.88 12.44
CA LEU A 109 -0.65 -10.54 12.85
C LEU A 109 0.29 -10.56 14.06
N ALA A 110 0.01 -11.40 15.06
CA ALA A 110 0.89 -11.56 16.22
C ALA A 110 2.27 -12.13 15.83
N MET A 111 2.31 -13.10 14.93
CA MET A 111 3.57 -13.63 14.37
C MET A 111 4.36 -12.58 13.59
N LEU A 112 3.70 -11.84 12.69
CA LEU A 112 4.33 -10.78 11.90
C LEU A 112 4.84 -9.64 12.78
N ASP A 113 4.07 -9.25 13.80
CA ASP A 113 4.51 -8.26 14.78
C ASP A 113 5.74 -8.72 15.56
N ALA A 114 5.78 -10.00 15.98
CA ALA A 114 6.94 -10.58 16.63
C ALA A 114 8.20 -10.48 15.74
N LEU A 115 8.09 -10.87 14.47
CA LEU A 115 9.18 -10.78 13.49
C LEU A 115 9.64 -9.32 13.26
N ILE A 116 8.69 -8.40 13.09
CA ILE A 116 8.99 -6.98 12.85
C ILE A 116 9.72 -6.37 14.06
N GLN A 117 9.20 -6.59 15.27
CA GLN A 117 9.78 -6.05 16.51
C GLN A 117 11.12 -6.72 16.85
N GLY A 118 11.25 -8.02 16.57
CA GLY A 118 12.50 -8.77 16.70
C GLY A 118 13.53 -8.46 15.61
N LYS A 119 13.18 -7.66 14.60
CA LYS A 119 14.02 -7.35 13.42
C LYS A 119 14.50 -8.61 12.71
N ILE A 120 13.66 -9.64 12.67
CA ILE A 120 13.98 -10.92 12.05
C ILE A 120 13.67 -10.83 10.56
N SER A 121 14.71 -10.94 9.74
CA SER A 121 14.57 -11.02 8.29
C SER A 121 13.99 -12.37 7.88
N ILE A 122 12.98 -12.36 7.02
CA ILE A 122 12.42 -13.58 6.41
C ILE A 122 12.69 -13.59 4.90
N PRO A 123 12.65 -14.76 4.23
CA PRO A 123 12.91 -14.85 2.79
C PRO A 123 11.96 -13.98 1.96
N VAL A 124 12.48 -13.41 0.87
CA VAL A 124 11.73 -12.55 -0.07
C VAL A 124 10.43 -13.20 -0.55
N GLY A 125 10.45 -14.51 -0.82
CA GLY A 125 9.26 -15.25 -1.26
C GLY A 125 8.12 -15.24 -0.23
N ALA A 126 8.44 -15.25 1.07
CA ALA A 126 7.43 -15.17 2.12
C ALA A 126 6.85 -13.76 2.23
N ILE A 127 7.69 -12.72 2.13
CA ILE A 127 7.22 -11.32 2.10
C ILE A 127 6.29 -11.09 0.90
N ALA A 128 6.64 -11.64 -0.26
CA ALA A 128 5.81 -11.59 -1.46
C ALA A 128 4.41 -12.21 -1.22
N GLY A 129 4.32 -13.33 -0.50
CA GLY A 129 3.05 -13.98 -0.16
C GLY A 129 2.16 -13.18 0.80
N LEU A 130 2.69 -12.15 1.46
CA LEU A 130 1.96 -11.30 2.40
C LEU A 130 1.31 -10.07 1.75
N GLU A 131 1.67 -9.74 0.51
CA GLU A 131 1.37 -8.42 -0.08
C GLU A 131 -0.11 -8.08 -0.17
N ASP A 132 -0.96 -9.08 -0.44
CA ASP A 132 -2.41 -8.87 -0.58
C ASP A 132 -3.14 -8.78 0.76
N LEU A 133 -2.72 -9.57 1.75
CA LEU A 133 -3.43 -9.70 3.02
C LEU A 133 -2.85 -8.82 4.13
N PHE A 134 -1.54 -8.53 4.07
CA PHE A 134 -0.79 -7.81 5.09
C PHE A 134 0.21 -6.84 4.45
N PRO A 135 -0.24 -5.91 3.57
CA PRO A 135 0.66 -5.03 2.82
C PRO A 135 1.54 -4.16 3.73
N VAL A 136 1.01 -3.71 4.87
CA VAL A 136 1.81 -2.89 5.80
C VAL A 136 2.95 -3.70 6.41
N GLN A 137 2.66 -4.90 6.93
CA GLN A 137 3.66 -5.81 7.49
C GLN A 137 4.68 -6.23 6.45
N ALA A 138 4.23 -6.52 5.23
CA ALA A 138 5.10 -6.83 4.10
C ALA A 138 6.11 -5.70 3.85
N ALA A 139 5.66 -4.43 3.88
CA ALA A 139 6.52 -3.28 3.72
C ALA A 139 7.58 -3.14 4.84
N PHE A 140 7.21 -3.39 6.10
CA PHE A 140 8.17 -3.42 7.21
C PHE A 140 9.22 -4.51 7.03
N LEU A 141 8.79 -5.72 6.71
CA LEU A 141 9.70 -6.86 6.52
C LEU A 141 10.62 -6.63 5.31
N ALA A 142 10.11 -6.06 4.21
CA ALA A 142 10.92 -5.71 3.05
C ALA A 142 12.00 -4.67 3.37
N ARG A 143 11.71 -3.71 4.26
CA ARG A 143 12.69 -2.72 4.73
C ARG A 143 13.81 -3.35 5.56
N GLN A 144 13.53 -4.44 6.29
CA GLN A 144 14.52 -5.10 7.14
C GLN A 144 15.54 -5.92 6.33
N LEU A 145 15.20 -6.28 5.09
CA LEU A 145 16.12 -6.97 4.19
C LEU A 145 17.31 -6.09 3.78
N PRO A 146 18.49 -6.69 3.54
CA PRO A 146 19.54 -6.05 2.78
C PRO A 146 18.98 -5.54 1.44
N ARG A 147 19.45 -4.36 1.02
CA ARG A 147 18.93 -3.67 -0.17
C ARG A 147 18.97 -4.55 -1.42
N GLU A 148 20.06 -5.27 -1.60
CA GLU A 148 20.28 -6.15 -2.75
C GLU A 148 19.25 -7.29 -2.77
N ALA A 149 18.83 -7.77 -1.60
CA ALA A 149 17.82 -8.81 -1.47
C ALA A 149 16.38 -8.28 -1.69
N SER A 150 16.08 -7.05 -1.28
CA SER A 150 14.74 -6.46 -1.46
C SER A 150 14.52 -5.84 -2.84
N GLN A 151 15.58 -5.55 -3.60
CA GLN A 151 15.48 -4.77 -4.84
C GLN A 151 14.47 -5.33 -5.85
N GLU A 152 14.49 -6.64 -6.13
CA GLU A 152 13.59 -7.24 -7.11
C GLU A 152 12.13 -7.25 -6.61
N LEU A 153 11.93 -7.49 -5.31
CA LEU A 153 10.60 -7.41 -4.68
C LEU A 153 10.00 -6.01 -4.82
N LEU A 154 10.80 -4.98 -4.51
CA LEU A 154 10.38 -3.58 -4.63
C LEU A 154 10.08 -3.23 -6.09
N ARG A 155 10.89 -3.69 -7.06
CA ARG A 155 10.58 -3.47 -8.50
C ARG A 155 9.27 -4.11 -8.91
N ARG A 156 8.97 -5.32 -8.41
CA ARG A 156 7.70 -6.01 -8.65
C ARG A 156 6.52 -5.21 -8.11
N TRP A 157 6.60 -4.72 -6.87
CA TRP A 157 5.56 -3.86 -6.27
C TRP A 157 5.38 -2.54 -7.01
N PHE A 158 6.49 -1.91 -7.42
CA PHE A 158 6.46 -0.68 -8.20
C PHE A 158 5.81 -0.89 -9.59
N SER A 159 6.03 -2.04 -10.20
CA SER A 159 5.51 -2.38 -11.52
C SER A 159 4.06 -2.90 -11.51
N SER A 160 3.39 -2.89 -10.36
CA SER A 160 1.98 -3.27 -10.24
C SER A 160 1.09 -2.44 -11.17
N VAL A 161 0.13 -3.10 -11.83
CA VAL A 161 -0.87 -2.45 -12.69
C VAL A 161 -1.78 -1.54 -11.87
N ASN A 162 -2.16 -2.00 -10.68
CA ASN A 162 -2.95 -1.23 -9.73
C ASN A 162 -2.01 -0.56 -8.75
N GLU A 163 -1.84 0.75 -8.92
CA GLU A 163 -1.02 1.54 -8.01
C GLU A 163 -1.68 1.56 -6.64
N ASN A 164 -1.01 0.97 -5.67
CA ASN A 164 -1.49 0.83 -4.32
C ASN A 164 -0.45 1.37 -3.33
N LEU A 165 -0.69 1.13 -2.04
CA LEU A 165 0.22 1.48 -0.96
C LEU A 165 1.65 0.97 -1.20
N LEU A 166 1.79 -0.31 -1.57
CA LEU A 166 3.10 -0.93 -1.81
C LEU A 166 3.81 -0.33 -3.01
N THR A 167 3.09 0.08 -4.06
CA THR A 167 3.67 0.80 -5.20
C THR A 167 4.35 2.10 -4.76
N LYS A 168 3.71 2.89 -3.90
CA LYS A 168 4.30 4.14 -3.38
C LYS A 168 5.52 3.86 -2.50
N ILE A 169 5.39 2.94 -1.54
CA ILE A 169 6.49 2.58 -0.63
C ILE A 169 7.69 2.07 -1.43
N ALA A 170 7.46 1.20 -2.42
CA ALA A 170 8.51 0.69 -3.27
C ALA A 170 9.21 1.79 -4.08
N ALA A 171 8.45 2.72 -4.68
CA ALA A 171 9.02 3.86 -5.38
C ALA A 171 9.93 4.70 -4.46
N MET A 172 9.48 4.96 -3.23
CA MET A 172 10.26 5.71 -2.24
C MET A 172 11.51 4.96 -1.77
N MET A 173 11.41 3.65 -1.49
CA MET A 173 12.57 2.83 -1.07
C MET A 173 13.61 2.68 -2.19
N LEU A 174 13.17 2.61 -3.46
CA LEU A 174 14.05 2.53 -4.62
C LEU A 174 14.71 3.88 -4.95
N ALA A 175 14.15 5.01 -4.48
CA ALA A 175 14.58 6.36 -4.85
C ALA A 175 16.03 6.70 -4.45
N ASP A 176 16.57 6.07 -3.41
CA ASP A 176 17.93 6.36 -2.90
C ASP A 176 19.06 5.97 -3.87
N ARG A 177 18.81 5.06 -4.82
CA ARG A 177 19.72 4.74 -5.94
C ARG A 177 18.87 4.58 -7.18
N PRO A 178 18.41 5.69 -7.76
CA PRO A 178 17.48 5.65 -8.86
C PRO A 178 18.16 5.10 -10.10
N ASP A 179 17.40 4.35 -10.89
CA ASP A 179 17.83 3.87 -12.20
C ASP A 179 16.76 4.16 -13.26
N PRO A 180 17.08 4.01 -14.56
CA PRO A 180 16.14 4.34 -15.62
C PRO A 180 14.83 3.54 -15.63
N GLN A 181 14.80 2.33 -15.05
CA GLN A 181 13.57 1.52 -14.94
C GLN A 181 12.63 2.05 -13.85
N LEU A 182 13.16 2.74 -12.84
CA LEU A 182 12.36 3.45 -11.83
C LEU A 182 11.92 4.84 -12.34
N VAL A 183 12.89 5.64 -12.79
CA VAL A 183 12.68 7.07 -13.08
C VAL A 183 11.78 7.26 -14.30
N GLY A 184 11.95 6.45 -15.34
CA GLY A 184 11.16 6.53 -16.57
C GLY A 184 9.65 6.46 -16.34
N PRO A 185 9.14 5.39 -15.71
CA PRO A 185 7.70 5.27 -15.40
C PRO A 185 7.20 6.36 -14.45
N ILE A 186 7.99 6.81 -13.47
CA ILE A 186 7.62 7.96 -12.61
C ILE A 186 7.40 9.21 -13.46
N VAL A 187 8.33 9.53 -14.35
CA VAL A 187 8.23 10.69 -15.26
C VAL A 187 7.03 10.55 -16.19
N ALA A 188 6.84 9.39 -16.82
CA ALA A 188 5.78 9.16 -17.81
C ALA A 188 4.36 9.20 -17.22
N LYS A 189 4.22 8.87 -15.94
CA LYS A 189 2.96 8.91 -15.19
C LYS A 189 2.83 10.15 -14.32
N SER A 190 3.84 11.02 -14.27
CA SER A 190 3.71 12.29 -13.57
C SER A 190 2.76 13.18 -14.34
N GLU A 191 1.89 13.90 -13.65
CA GLU A 191 0.94 14.81 -14.25
C GLU A 191 1.16 16.22 -13.72
N GLU A 192 1.12 17.18 -14.63
CA GLU A 192 0.90 18.60 -14.36
C GLU A 192 -0.51 18.97 -14.84
N HIS A 193 -1.34 19.43 -13.92
CA HIS A 193 -2.66 19.95 -14.20
C HIS A 193 -2.64 21.48 -14.14
N LEU A 194 -2.91 22.12 -15.27
CA LEU A 194 -3.02 23.59 -15.36
C LEU A 194 -4.49 24.01 -15.42
N THR A 195 -4.96 24.71 -14.39
CA THR A 195 -6.27 25.37 -14.41
C THR A 195 -6.14 26.82 -14.88
N ILE A 196 -6.80 27.17 -15.98
CA ILE A 196 -6.92 28.54 -16.48
C ILE A 196 -8.24 29.15 -16.02
N TYR A 197 -8.17 30.15 -15.16
CA TYR A 197 -9.32 30.96 -14.77
C TYR A 197 -9.49 32.13 -15.74
N VAL A 198 -10.61 32.16 -16.46
CA VAL A 198 -10.98 33.29 -17.32
C VAL A 198 -11.89 34.21 -16.54
N VAL A 199 -11.38 35.39 -16.18
CA VAL A 199 -12.07 36.33 -15.28
C VAL A 199 -12.37 37.65 -15.96
N SER A 200 -13.39 38.35 -15.47
CA SER A 200 -13.56 39.77 -15.74
C SER A 200 -12.64 40.57 -14.83
N SER A 201 -12.41 41.84 -15.15
CA SER A 201 -11.64 42.75 -14.27
C SER A 201 -12.25 42.97 -12.87
N LYS A 202 -13.45 42.46 -12.62
CA LYS A 202 -14.21 42.68 -11.37
C LYS A 202 -14.47 41.40 -10.55
N THR A 203 -14.01 40.23 -11.01
CA THR A 203 -14.35 38.95 -10.39
C THR A 203 -13.22 38.45 -9.48
N SER A 204 -13.54 38.08 -8.24
CA SER A 204 -12.63 37.36 -7.33
C SER A 204 -12.82 35.84 -7.42
N ILE A 205 -11.77 35.08 -7.10
CA ILE A 205 -11.78 33.60 -7.10
C ILE A 205 -12.23 33.12 -5.71
N PRO A 206 -13.23 32.21 -5.61
CA PRO A 206 -13.64 31.63 -4.33
C PRO A 206 -12.54 30.72 -3.76
N LEU A 207 -12.32 30.79 -2.45
CA LEU A 207 -11.45 29.88 -1.70
C LEU A 207 -12.20 28.57 -1.40
N SER A 208 -11.51 27.44 -1.53
CA SER A 208 -12.06 26.11 -1.19
C SER A 208 -11.83 25.78 0.29
N GLY A 209 -12.83 25.16 0.93
CA GLY A 209 -12.79 24.74 2.33
C GLY A 209 -12.21 23.33 2.51
N GLY A 210 -11.66 23.05 3.69
CA GLY A 210 -11.11 21.75 4.07
C GLY A 210 -12.19 20.74 4.49
N GLY A 211 -11.93 19.46 4.24
CA GLY A 211 -12.76 18.35 4.73
C GLY A 211 -12.42 17.96 6.17
N ALA A 212 -13.38 17.39 6.88
CA ALA A 212 -13.16 16.74 8.18
C ALA A 212 -12.72 15.29 7.96
N CYS A 213 -11.77 14.80 8.78
CA CYS A 213 -11.41 13.38 8.83
C CYS A 213 -12.42 12.62 9.69
N GLY A 214 -12.57 11.30 9.44
CA GLY A 214 -13.40 10.42 10.26
C GLY A 214 -12.57 9.57 11.22
N ASP A 215 -13.14 9.27 12.39
CA ASP A 215 -12.60 8.32 13.35
C ASP A 215 -13.29 6.96 13.20
N SER A 216 -12.54 5.86 13.36
CA SER A 216 -13.14 4.52 13.49
C SER A 216 -13.40 4.18 14.96
N MET A 217 -14.55 3.56 15.23
CA MET A 217 -14.85 3.00 16.55
C MET A 217 -14.12 1.66 16.71
N GLY A 218 -13.42 1.50 17.82
CA GLY A 218 -12.81 0.22 18.17
C GLY A 218 -13.84 -0.84 18.54
N VAL A 219 -13.39 -2.09 18.56
CA VAL A 219 -14.12 -3.24 19.10
C VAL A 219 -13.37 -3.73 20.33
N HIS A 220 -14.07 -4.32 21.29
CA HIS A 220 -13.41 -4.92 22.45
C HIS A 220 -12.48 -6.07 22.06
N ASP A 221 -11.39 -6.22 22.82
CA ASP A 221 -10.46 -7.33 22.68
C ASP A 221 -11.20 -8.68 22.83
N PRO A 222 -11.01 -9.62 21.88
CA PRO A 222 -11.57 -10.96 22.03
C PRO A 222 -11.03 -11.65 23.29
N LEU A 223 -11.92 -12.18 24.13
CA LEU A 223 -11.56 -12.78 25.41
C LEU A 223 -10.52 -13.92 25.24
N GLY A 224 -9.45 -13.87 26.04
CA GLY A 224 -8.40 -14.89 26.06
C GLY A 224 -7.32 -14.76 24.97
N TRP A 225 -7.33 -13.68 24.19
CA TRP A 225 -6.26 -13.35 23.25
C TRP A 225 -5.17 -12.49 23.91
N PRO A 226 -3.91 -12.55 23.44
CA PRO A 226 -2.95 -11.52 23.75
C PRO A 226 -3.35 -10.20 23.07
N PRO A 227 -2.76 -9.05 23.48
CA PRO A 227 -2.76 -7.86 22.65
C PRO A 227 -2.14 -8.20 21.28
N VAL A 228 -2.95 -8.10 20.22
CA VAL A 228 -2.50 -8.27 18.84
C VAL A 228 -2.32 -6.89 18.25
N TYR A 229 -1.16 -6.62 17.67
CA TYR A 229 -0.83 -5.30 17.14
C TYR A 229 -0.93 -5.25 15.62
N ASN A 230 -1.30 -4.08 15.13
CA ASN A 230 -1.25 -3.70 13.73
C ASN A 230 -0.44 -2.40 13.60
N TYR A 231 -0.12 -2.04 12.35
CA TYR A 231 0.62 -0.85 12.03
C TYR A 231 -0.24 0.04 11.13
N GLU A 232 -0.46 1.26 11.57
CA GLU A 232 -1.05 2.30 10.75
C GLU A 232 0.08 3.07 10.10
N LEU A 233 -0.01 3.27 8.79
CA LEU A 233 0.94 4.13 8.07
C LEU A 233 0.32 5.51 7.88
N SER A 234 1.16 6.53 7.99
CA SER A 234 0.73 7.91 7.82
C SER A 234 1.71 8.75 7.02
N GLU A 235 1.20 9.70 6.25
CA GLU A 235 1.98 10.70 5.52
C GLU A 235 2.09 11.98 6.32
N HIS A 236 3.32 12.42 6.59
CA HIS A 236 3.62 13.70 7.26
C HIS A 236 2.87 13.89 8.61
N ASP A 237 2.62 12.82 9.35
CA ASP A 237 2.03 12.90 10.69
C ASP A 237 3.11 13.17 11.73
N ASP A 238 3.08 14.35 12.34
CA ASP A 238 3.98 14.76 13.42
C ASP A 238 3.87 13.86 14.66
N ASN A 239 2.80 13.08 14.79
CA ASN A 239 2.59 12.15 15.91
C ASN A 239 3.00 10.71 15.58
N ALA A 240 3.64 10.43 14.44
CA ALA A 240 4.12 9.09 14.12
C ALA A 240 5.13 8.58 15.18
N GLU A 241 5.05 7.30 15.53
CA GLU A 241 5.98 6.65 16.49
C GLU A 241 7.33 6.34 15.85
N GLY A 242 7.37 6.22 14.52
CA GLY A 242 8.58 5.99 13.77
C GLY A 242 8.38 6.20 12.28
N GLU A 243 9.47 6.08 11.54
CA GLU A 243 9.49 6.25 10.08
C GLU A 243 9.63 4.89 9.41
N LEU A 244 8.81 4.61 8.39
CA LEU A 244 8.97 3.45 7.51
C LEU A 244 9.92 3.78 6.35
N VAL A 245 9.66 4.87 5.63
CA VAL A 245 10.48 5.31 4.49
C VAL A 245 10.45 6.82 4.36
N ARG A 246 11.57 7.39 3.92
CA ARG A 246 11.76 8.83 3.71
C ARG A 246 12.46 9.09 2.38
N VAL A 247 11.95 10.07 1.63
CA VAL A 247 12.63 10.69 0.48
C VAL A 247 12.54 12.20 0.66
N ASP A 248 13.65 12.84 1.00
CA ASP A 248 13.70 14.24 1.41
C ASP A 248 12.66 14.57 2.52
N ASN A 249 11.67 15.41 2.19
CA ASN A 249 10.58 15.81 3.09
C ASN A 249 9.36 14.88 3.03
N ASP A 250 9.31 13.93 2.09
CA ASP A 250 8.25 12.93 2.02
C ASP A 250 8.54 11.79 2.97
N VAL A 251 7.66 11.63 3.95
CA VAL A 251 7.81 10.64 5.02
C VAL A 251 6.55 9.81 5.10
N ILE A 252 6.73 8.50 5.01
CA ILE A 252 5.72 7.54 5.47
C ILE A 252 6.14 7.12 6.87
N GLY A 253 5.45 7.67 7.85
CA GLY A 253 5.54 7.30 9.26
C GLY A 253 4.66 6.10 9.59
N TYR A 254 4.74 5.65 10.84
CA TYR A 254 3.86 4.63 11.36
C TYR A 254 3.51 4.81 12.82
N LYS A 255 2.39 4.22 13.23
CA LYS A 255 2.00 3.98 14.63
C LYS A 255 1.67 2.52 14.82
N ARG A 256 2.16 1.92 15.90
CA ARG A 256 1.81 0.55 16.28
C ARG A 256 0.67 0.60 17.29
N TYR A 257 -0.45 0.01 16.95
CA TYR A 257 -1.66 0.05 17.78
C TYR A 257 -2.23 -1.35 17.97
N VAL A 258 -3.01 -1.55 19.03
CA VAL A 258 -3.72 -2.81 19.25
C VAL A 258 -4.83 -2.92 18.19
N ALA A 259 -4.83 -3.99 17.40
CA ALA A 259 -5.62 -4.15 16.17
C ALA A 259 -7.15 -4.01 16.36
N THR A 260 -7.62 -4.17 17.60
CA THR A 260 -9.02 -4.05 18.01
C THR A 260 -9.42 -2.62 18.33
N HIS A 261 -8.46 -1.74 18.63
CA HIS A 261 -8.74 -0.36 18.98
C HIS A 261 -9.08 0.49 17.75
N GLY A 262 -10.00 1.43 17.95
CA GLY A 262 -10.36 2.40 16.93
C GLY A 262 -9.21 3.35 16.67
N HIS A 263 -9.05 3.74 15.42
CA HIS A 263 -8.05 4.72 14.98
C HIS A 263 -8.68 5.67 13.96
N GLY A 264 -8.22 6.92 13.94
CA GLY A 264 -8.64 7.94 12.98
C GLY A 264 -7.49 8.28 12.05
N SER A 265 -7.75 8.35 10.74
CA SER A 265 -6.71 8.61 9.74
C SER A 265 -6.92 9.96 9.06
N CYS A 266 -6.37 11.04 9.62
CA CYS A 266 -6.23 12.30 8.86
C CYS A 266 -5.06 12.27 7.88
N TYR A 267 -4.12 11.35 8.11
CA TYR A 267 -2.84 11.31 7.42
C TYR A 267 -2.68 10.00 6.64
N ALA A 268 -3.78 9.41 6.15
CA ALA A 268 -3.72 8.14 5.43
C ALA A 268 -2.73 8.19 4.27
N VAL A 269 -2.00 7.09 4.05
CA VAL A 269 -1.09 6.98 2.91
C VAL A 269 -1.89 6.83 1.63
N TRP A 270 -1.77 7.82 0.76
CA TRP A 270 -2.37 7.80 -0.57
C TRP A 270 -1.53 6.94 -1.51
N PRO A 271 -2.14 6.27 -2.50
CA PRO A 271 -1.40 5.68 -3.60
C PRO A 271 -0.47 6.69 -4.26
N LEU A 272 0.51 6.19 -5.01
CA LEU A 272 1.46 7.03 -5.74
C LEU A 272 0.69 8.00 -6.65
N ASN A 273 0.72 9.29 -6.32
CA ASN A 273 -0.08 10.34 -6.98
C ASN A 273 0.82 11.39 -7.67
N ALA A 274 0.22 12.42 -8.27
CA ALA A 274 0.96 13.47 -8.98
C ALA A 274 1.95 14.23 -8.06
N VAL A 275 1.55 14.53 -6.82
CA VAL A 275 2.39 15.21 -5.82
C VAL A 275 3.62 14.38 -5.45
N THR A 276 3.43 13.12 -5.07
CA THR A 276 4.57 12.24 -4.71
C THR A 276 5.49 12.00 -5.91
N ARG A 277 4.97 11.87 -7.13
CA ARG A 277 5.82 11.75 -8.34
C ARG A 277 6.65 12.99 -8.57
N HIS A 278 6.06 14.17 -8.39
CA HIS A 278 6.77 15.44 -8.48
C HIS A 278 7.91 15.54 -7.46
N HIS A 279 7.65 15.16 -6.21
CA HIS A 279 8.67 15.13 -5.16
C HIS A 279 9.80 14.12 -5.48
N LEU A 280 9.46 12.93 -5.98
CA LEU A 280 10.46 11.95 -6.44
C LEU A 280 11.30 12.50 -7.60
N ILE A 281 10.69 13.19 -8.57
CA ILE A 281 11.44 13.83 -9.67
C ILE A 281 12.37 14.93 -9.14
N ALA A 282 11.90 15.75 -8.19
CA ALA A 282 12.73 16.76 -7.54
C ALA A 282 13.94 16.13 -6.83
N HIS A 283 13.71 15.04 -6.09
CA HIS A 283 14.75 14.24 -5.44
C HIS A 283 15.80 13.73 -6.45
N PHE A 284 15.35 13.14 -7.58
CA PHE A 284 16.24 12.68 -8.65
C PHE A 284 17.06 13.83 -9.28
N LEU A 285 16.48 15.04 -9.31
CA LEU A 285 17.14 16.26 -9.73
C LEU A 285 17.95 16.94 -8.62
N GLY A 286 17.98 16.40 -7.41
CA GLY A 286 18.72 16.96 -6.28
C GLY A 286 18.34 18.43 -6.00
N VAL A 287 17.07 18.76 -6.20
CA VAL A 287 16.48 20.07 -5.90
C VAL A 287 15.31 19.86 -4.95
N SER A 288 14.94 20.88 -4.16
CA SER A 288 13.74 20.78 -3.36
C SER A 288 12.49 20.80 -4.26
N ALA A 289 11.42 20.14 -3.85
CA ALA A 289 10.15 20.17 -4.57
C ALA A 289 9.59 21.61 -4.75
N LYS A 290 9.93 22.52 -3.83
CA LYS A 290 9.54 23.94 -3.88
C LYS A 290 10.34 24.75 -4.91
N ASP A 291 11.54 24.29 -5.27
CA ASP A 291 12.42 24.92 -6.25
C ASP A 291 12.23 24.37 -7.66
N MET A 292 11.35 23.37 -7.81
CA MET A 292 10.98 22.84 -9.13
C MET A 292 10.26 23.93 -9.94
N PRO A 293 10.51 24.03 -11.26
CA PRO A 293 9.97 25.12 -12.07
C PRO A 293 8.48 24.96 -12.41
N TRP A 294 7.89 23.82 -12.13
CA TRP A 294 6.48 23.46 -12.35
C TRP A 294 5.94 22.74 -11.10
N HIS A 295 4.63 22.67 -10.95
CA HIS A 295 3.96 21.96 -9.85
C HIS A 295 2.89 21.00 -10.41
N PRO A 296 2.49 19.97 -9.64
CA PRO A 296 1.42 19.05 -10.06
C PRO A 296 0.10 19.75 -10.36
N GLU A 297 -0.19 20.83 -9.61
CA GLU A 297 -1.39 21.65 -9.74
C GLU A 297 -0.95 23.10 -9.88
N GLU A 298 -1.17 23.68 -11.05
CA GLU A 298 -0.86 25.07 -11.36
C GLU A 298 -2.13 25.81 -11.74
N SER A 299 -2.14 27.11 -11.48
CA SER A 299 -3.25 27.95 -11.94
C SER A 299 -2.77 29.25 -12.54
N SER A 300 -3.43 29.67 -13.60
CA SER A 300 -3.18 30.96 -14.23
C SER A 300 -4.48 31.69 -14.51
N THR A 301 -4.45 33.01 -14.41
CA THR A 301 -5.62 33.85 -14.64
C THR A 301 -5.44 34.63 -15.94
N ILE A 302 -6.43 34.50 -16.82
CA ILE A 302 -6.53 35.30 -18.05
C ILE A 302 -7.68 36.28 -17.88
N VAL A 303 -7.35 37.57 -17.82
CA VAL A 303 -8.35 38.64 -17.83
C VAL A 303 -8.92 38.75 -19.23
N TRP A 304 -10.23 38.57 -19.38
CA TRP A 304 -10.86 38.61 -20.70
C TRP A 304 -10.81 40.02 -21.31
N GLN A 305 -10.19 40.12 -22.48
CA GLN A 305 -10.14 41.33 -23.32
C GLN A 305 -10.56 41.04 -24.76
N GLY A 306 -11.18 39.88 -25.00
CA GLY A 306 -11.55 39.39 -26.33
C GLY A 306 -10.80 38.12 -26.74
N ARG A 307 -11.36 37.43 -27.73
CA ARG A 307 -10.95 36.07 -28.14
C ARG A 307 -9.51 35.97 -28.64
N ALA A 308 -9.05 36.94 -29.43
CA ALA A 308 -7.68 36.96 -29.96
C ALA A 308 -6.65 37.11 -28.83
N MET A 309 -6.94 37.98 -27.86
CA MET A 309 -6.10 38.23 -26.70
C MET A 309 -6.03 36.97 -25.81
N TYR A 310 -7.19 36.39 -25.50
CA TYR A 310 -7.30 35.11 -24.77
C TYR A 310 -6.47 34.01 -25.43
N SER A 311 -6.66 33.77 -26.73
CA SER A 311 -5.98 32.68 -27.45
C SER A 311 -4.45 32.84 -27.41
N ARG A 312 -3.97 34.08 -27.55
CA ARG A 312 -2.54 34.40 -27.47
C ARG A 312 -1.98 34.21 -26.06
N GLN A 313 -2.71 34.62 -25.02
CA GLN A 313 -2.27 34.44 -23.63
C GLN A 313 -2.27 32.96 -23.25
N LEU A 314 -3.34 32.23 -23.57
CA LEU A 314 -3.43 30.79 -23.33
C LEU A 314 -2.25 30.05 -23.99
N GLY A 315 -2.01 30.31 -25.27
CA GLY A 315 -0.89 29.70 -26.00
C GLY A 315 0.46 29.95 -25.34
N ARG A 316 0.72 31.19 -24.87
CA ARG A 316 1.96 31.53 -24.15
C ARG A 316 2.12 30.78 -22.84
N VAL A 317 1.05 30.66 -22.05
CA VAL A 317 1.08 29.95 -20.76
C VAL A 317 1.32 28.46 -21.00
N VAL A 318 0.54 27.83 -21.88
CA VAL A 318 0.70 26.40 -22.21
C VAL A 318 2.10 26.09 -22.73
N GLU A 319 2.64 26.92 -23.63
CA GLU A 319 4.00 26.72 -24.15
C GLU A 319 5.06 26.90 -23.06
N ALA A 320 4.86 27.82 -22.11
CA ALA A 320 5.76 28.01 -20.99
C ALA A 320 5.80 26.78 -20.06
N GLU A 321 4.64 26.22 -19.72
CA GLU A 321 4.54 25.01 -18.90
C GLU A 321 5.19 23.80 -19.59
N GLN A 322 4.84 23.56 -20.86
CA GLN A 322 5.45 22.48 -21.64
C GLN A 322 6.98 22.60 -21.77
N ARG A 323 7.53 23.82 -21.84
CA ARG A 323 8.99 24.02 -21.85
C ARG A 323 9.63 23.63 -20.52
N LYS A 324 8.98 23.89 -19.38
CA LYS A 324 9.47 23.47 -18.05
C LYS A 324 9.53 21.94 -17.96
N LEU A 325 8.47 21.23 -18.36
CA LEU A 325 8.44 19.75 -18.38
C LEU A 325 9.55 19.16 -19.27
N ARG A 326 9.72 19.69 -20.49
CA ARG A 326 10.81 19.26 -21.39
C ARG A 326 12.19 19.47 -20.80
N ARG A 327 12.40 20.58 -20.08
CA ARG A 327 13.66 20.89 -19.40
C ARG A 327 13.94 19.90 -18.27
N THR A 328 12.93 19.55 -17.47
CA THR A 328 13.03 18.50 -16.43
C THR A 328 13.50 17.17 -17.03
N VAL A 329 12.86 16.71 -18.11
CA VAL A 329 13.26 15.46 -18.79
C VAL A 329 14.69 15.54 -19.32
N PHE A 330 15.07 16.68 -19.91
CA PHE A 330 16.43 16.89 -20.38
C PHE A 330 17.46 16.80 -19.25
N GLN A 331 17.19 17.42 -18.10
CA GLN A 331 18.08 17.36 -16.93
C GLN A 331 18.21 15.93 -16.38
N LEU A 332 17.11 15.16 -16.32
CA LEU A 332 17.16 13.75 -15.91
C LEU A 332 18.02 12.90 -16.84
N ARG A 333 17.95 13.14 -18.17
CA ARG A 333 18.84 12.49 -19.14
C ARG A 333 20.30 12.87 -18.94
N GLN A 334 20.59 14.15 -18.69
CA GLN A 334 21.98 14.61 -18.42
C GLN A 334 22.59 13.94 -17.18
N ARG A 335 21.77 13.52 -16.23
CA ARG A 335 22.19 12.78 -15.03
C ARG A 335 22.28 11.26 -15.24
N GLY A 336 22.00 10.75 -16.44
CA GLY A 336 21.98 9.31 -16.72
C GLY A 336 20.80 8.56 -16.10
N LEU A 337 19.80 9.28 -15.58
CA LEU A 337 18.61 8.70 -14.93
C LEU A 337 17.52 8.30 -15.92
N LEU A 338 17.64 8.74 -17.17
CA LEU A 338 16.80 8.32 -18.29
C LEU A 338 17.69 7.88 -19.44
N ARG A 339 17.29 6.82 -20.15
CA ARG A 339 18.05 6.37 -21.33
C ARG A 339 17.87 7.35 -22.50
N PRO A 340 18.86 7.50 -23.40
CA PRO A 340 18.75 8.40 -24.54
C PRO A 340 17.60 8.07 -25.51
N ASP A 341 17.31 6.78 -25.68
CA ASP A 341 16.25 6.22 -26.53
C ASP A 341 14.86 6.22 -25.85
N GLN A 342 14.82 6.53 -24.56
CA GLN A 342 13.59 6.55 -23.79
C GLN A 342 12.83 7.87 -24.01
N HIS A 343 11.78 7.80 -24.81
CA HIS A 343 10.85 8.90 -25.06
C HIS A 343 9.79 9.01 -23.95
N VAL A 344 10.16 9.61 -22.82
CA VAL A 344 9.22 9.89 -21.71
C VAL A 344 9.04 11.39 -21.50
N MET A 345 7.84 11.77 -21.06
CA MET A 345 7.46 13.13 -20.71
C MET A 345 6.37 13.06 -19.62
N PRO A 346 6.35 14.00 -18.66
CA PRO A 346 5.17 14.19 -17.83
C PRO A 346 3.93 14.48 -18.67
N GLN A 347 2.79 14.02 -18.19
CA GLN A 347 1.48 14.31 -18.75
C GLN A 347 1.13 15.76 -18.41
N PHE A 348 0.50 16.45 -19.38
CA PHE A 348 0.07 17.83 -19.22
C PHE A 348 -1.43 17.89 -19.51
N SER A 349 -2.23 18.21 -18.50
CA SER A 349 -3.67 18.40 -18.63
C SER A 349 -4.03 19.87 -18.42
N LEU A 350 -5.05 20.34 -19.15
CA LEU A 350 -5.47 21.73 -19.17
C LEU A 350 -6.98 21.80 -18.91
N GLU A 351 -7.37 22.50 -17.85
CA GLU A 351 -8.76 22.83 -17.57
C GLU A 351 -8.97 24.35 -17.73
N VAL A 352 -10.06 24.76 -18.39
CA VAL A 352 -10.42 26.18 -18.51
C VAL A 352 -11.71 26.44 -17.75
N LYS A 353 -11.62 27.21 -16.66
CA LYS A 353 -12.75 27.64 -15.83
C LYS A 353 -13.15 29.05 -16.17
N CYS A 354 -14.37 29.20 -16.68
CA CYS A 354 -14.90 30.48 -17.13
C CYS A 354 -15.72 31.14 -16.02
N MET A 355 -15.18 32.20 -15.40
CA MET A 355 -15.81 32.90 -14.28
C MET A 355 -16.66 34.10 -14.73
N ILE A 356 -16.74 34.34 -16.04
CA ILE A 356 -17.55 35.38 -16.66
C ILE A 356 -18.90 34.80 -17.04
N LYS A 357 -19.99 35.51 -16.74
CA LYS A 357 -21.36 35.14 -17.15
C LYS A 357 -21.92 36.18 -18.14
N PRO A 358 -22.37 35.77 -19.34
CA PRO A 358 -22.21 34.45 -19.94
C PRO A 358 -20.74 34.14 -20.27
N CYS A 359 -20.38 32.86 -20.37
CA CYS A 359 -19.01 32.51 -20.73
C CYS A 359 -18.73 32.88 -22.19
N PRO A 360 -17.74 33.72 -22.50
CA PRO A 360 -17.46 34.11 -23.89
C PRO A 360 -16.78 33.03 -24.73
N LEU A 361 -16.52 31.85 -24.16
CA LEU A 361 -15.89 30.71 -24.82
C LEU A 361 -16.90 29.64 -25.30
N THR A 362 -18.16 29.71 -24.84
CA THR A 362 -19.23 28.85 -25.38
C THR A 362 -19.75 29.44 -26.69
N PRO A 363 -19.94 28.63 -27.74
CA PRO A 363 -20.38 29.07 -29.06
C PRO A 363 -21.80 29.67 -29.06
#